data_AF-A0A9E4L042-F1
#
_entry.id   AF-A0A9E4L042-F1
#
_cell.length_a   1.000
_cell.length_b   1.000
_cell.length_c   1.000
_cell.angle_alpha   90.00
_cell.angle_beta   90.00
_cell.angle_gamma   90.00
#
_symmetry.space_group_name_H-M   'P 1'
#
loop_
_entity.id
_entity.type
_entity.pdbx_description
1 polymer ?
#
loop_
_entity_poly.entity_id
_entity_poly.type
_entity_poly.pdbx_seq_one_letter_code
_entity_poly.pdbx_strand_id
1 'polypeptide(L)'
;MPPERAACRSGRGDYPKGAAEPKSAGEVAHQFLDAWRAGDFRAMHDLLTFRNRELTSFDEFRALYLNAQRAMTLEAIEYRPLSLTGQDRILSFQYAMTFHSRILGEFTDPDRLLHLAFDPQADDWRIAWSPADIFAEMGQGARLIFEEQIPSRANIYDRHGKILADQNGRVVRVLVDNRRVPNREACFRALSQALGRSVEYFVDL
;
A
#
# COMPACT_ATOMS: atom_id res chain seq x y z
N MET A 1 -43.81 -60.90 17.38
CA MET A 1 -43.86 -59.53 17.95
C MET A 1 -42.47 -59.16 18.45
N PRO A 2 -41.75 -58.26 17.77
CA PRO A 2 -40.64 -57.51 18.36
C PRO A 2 -41.11 -56.08 18.74
N PRO A 3 -40.48 -55.42 19.73
CA PRO A 3 -40.86 -54.08 20.16
C PRO A 3 -40.36 -52.97 19.23
N GLU A 4 -41.19 -51.94 19.12
CA GLU A 4 -41.09 -50.74 18.30
C GLU A 4 -40.46 -49.57 19.11
N ARG A 5 -39.71 -48.71 18.40
CA ARG A 5 -39.40 -47.28 18.66
C ARG A 5 -38.36 -46.86 19.71
N ALA A 6 -37.37 -46.09 19.23
CA ALA A 6 -37.24 -44.67 19.57
C ALA A 6 -36.35 -43.95 18.53
N ALA A 7 -36.96 -43.17 17.65
CA ALA A 7 -36.25 -42.22 16.78
C ALA A 7 -36.36 -40.82 17.40
N CYS A 8 -35.25 -40.26 17.86
CA CYS A 8 -35.16 -38.87 18.29
C CYS A 8 -35.34 -37.95 17.08
N ARG A 9 -36.48 -37.26 16.99
CA ARG A 9 -36.64 -36.07 16.14
C ARG A 9 -36.09 -34.87 16.90
N SER A 10 -34.97 -34.28 16.45
CA SER A 10 -34.55 -32.98 16.94
C SER A 10 -35.41 -31.89 16.31
N GLY A 11 -36.06 -31.09 17.16
CA GLY A 11 -36.87 -29.94 16.76
C GLY A 11 -36.02 -28.89 16.03
N ARG A 12 -36.55 -28.38 14.92
CA ARG A 12 -36.14 -27.10 14.34
C ARG A 12 -36.63 -26.00 15.28
N GLY A 13 -35.70 -25.32 15.93
CA GLY A 13 -35.98 -24.05 16.60
C GLY A 13 -36.06 -22.95 15.55
N ASP A 14 -37.22 -22.30 15.46
CA ASP A 14 -37.41 -21.03 14.75
C ASP A 14 -36.56 -19.95 15.43
N TYR A 15 -35.60 -19.38 14.72
CA TYR A 15 -34.90 -18.16 15.12
C TYR A 15 -35.55 -16.94 14.45
N PRO A 16 -35.69 -15.81 15.16
CA PRO A 16 -36.37 -14.63 14.65
C PRO A 16 -35.62 -13.99 13.47
N LYS A 17 -36.38 -13.76 12.40
CA LYS A 17 -35.96 -13.24 11.10
C LYS A 17 -35.68 -11.72 11.16
N GLY A 18 -34.51 -11.34 11.67
CA GLY A 18 -34.10 -9.92 11.76
C GLY A 18 -32.61 -9.62 11.98
N ALA A 19 -31.74 -10.61 12.19
CA ALA A 19 -30.29 -10.41 12.14
C ALA A 19 -29.81 -10.61 10.69
N ALA A 20 -28.99 -9.70 10.17
CA ALA A 20 -28.29 -9.94 8.92
C ALA A 20 -27.49 -11.24 9.06
N GLU A 21 -27.59 -12.16 8.08
CA GLU A 21 -26.79 -13.38 8.10
C GLU A 21 -25.29 -13.01 8.16
N PRO A 22 -24.48 -13.72 8.95
CA PRO A 22 -23.05 -13.44 9.04
C PRO A 22 -22.43 -13.59 7.66
N LYS A 23 -21.53 -12.68 7.30
CA LYS A 23 -20.88 -12.72 5.98
C LYS A 23 -20.06 -14.01 5.90
N SER A 24 -20.00 -14.62 4.72
CA SER A 24 -19.05 -15.71 4.53
C SER A 24 -17.61 -15.17 4.61
N ALA A 25 -16.68 -16.01 5.07
CA ALA A 25 -15.27 -15.65 5.13
C ALA A 25 -14.72 -15.20 3.76
N GLY A 26 -15.17 -15.84 2.67
CA GLY A 26 -14.80 -15.44 1.31
C GLY A 26 -15.24 -14.02 0.98
N GLU A 27 -16.48 -13.64 1.33
CA GLU A 27 -16.98 -12.28 1.11
C GLU A 27 -16.19 -11.23 1.91
N VAL A 28 -15.78 -11.56 3.15
CA VAL A 28 -14.95 -10.67 3.97
C VAL A 28 -13.56 -10.48 3.35
N ALA A 29 -12.96 -11.56 2.83
CA ALA A 29 -11.68 -11.47 2.11
C ALA A 29 -11.79 -10.58 0.86
N HIS A 30 -12.84 -10.76 0.06
CA HIS A 30 -13.11 -9.94 -1.11
C HIS A 30 -13.29 -8.46 -0.75
N GLN A 31 -14.11 -8.17 0.26
CA GLN A 31 -14.31 -6.79 0.73
C GLN A 31 -13.01 -6.13 1.16
N PHE A 32 -12.13 -6.87 1.85
CA PHE A 32 -10.82 -6.36 2.25
C PHE A 32 -9.92 -6.04 1.05
N LEU A 33 -9.83 -6.95 0.08
CA LEU A 33 -8.99 -6.78 -1.11
C LEU A 33 -9.54 -5.72 -2.08
N ASP A 34 -10.87 -5.61 -2.21
CA ASP A 34 -11.51 -4.56 -3.00
C ASP A 34 -11.34 -3.18 -2.34
N ALA A 35 -11.43 -3.10 -1.02
CA ALA A 35 -11.12 -1.87 -0.27
C ALA A 35 -9.65 -1.48 -0.44
N TRP A 36 -8.72 -2.44 -0.44
CA TRP A 36 -7.31 -2.17 -0.72
C TRP A 36 -7.12 -1.63 -2.13
N ARG A 37 -7.78 -2.23 -3.13
CA ARG A 37 -7.74 -1.75 -4.53
C ARG A 37 -8.26 -0.32 -4.65
N ALA A 38 -9.31 0.02 -3.91
CA ALA A 38 -9.90 1.36 -3.89
C ALA A 38 -9.10 2.39 -3.05
N GLY A 39 -8.09 1.95 -2.30
CA GLY A 39 -7.37 2.79 -1.34
C GLY A 39 -8.18 3.16 -0.09
N ASP A 40 -9.26 2.43 0.20
CA ASP A 40 -10.09 2.64 1.39
C ASP A 40 -9.54 1.89 2.61
N PHE A 41 -8.49 2.47 3.21
CA PHE A 41 -7.87 1.88 4.40
C PHE A 41 -8.79 1.86 5.62
N ARG A 42 -9.83 2.70 5.66
CA ARG A 42 -10.80 2.70 6.78
C ARG A 42 -11.63 1.42 6.69
N ALA A 43 -12.21 1.15 5.52
CA ALA A 43 -12.96 -0.07 5.30
C ALA A 43 -12.12 -1.32 5.54
N MET A 44 -10.85 -1.33 5.14
CA MET A 44 -9.92 -2.42 5.45
C MET A 44 -9.73 -2.60 6.97
N HIS A 45 -9.44 -1.50 7.69
CA HIS A 45 -9.19 -1.54 9.13
C HIS A 45 -10.44 -2.01 9.91
N ASP A 46 -11.63 -1.62 9.47
CA ASP A 46 -12.89 -2.03 10.09
C ASP A 46 -13.19 -3.54 9.94
N LEU A 47 -12.62 -4.21 8.92
CA LEU A 47 -12.74 -5.66 8.71
C LEU A 47 -11.77 -6.49 9.55
N LEU A 48 -10.83 -5.85 10.26
CA LEU A 48 -9.86 -6.56 11.10
C LEU A 48 -10.50 -7.13 12.37
N THR A 49 -9.88 -8.18 12.92
CA THR A 49 -10.24 -8.69 14.25
C THR A 49 -10.12 -7.59 15.30
N PHE A 50 -10.93 -7.66 16.37
CA PHE A 50 -10.85 -6.69 17.47
C PHE A 50 -9.42 -6.58 18.03
N ARG A 51 -8.77 -7.71 18.30
CA ARG A 51 -7.36 -7.78 18.75
C ARG A 51 -6.41 -6.99 17.85
N ASN A 52 -6.52 -7.11 16.53
CA ASN A 52 -5.61 -6.43 15.62
C ASN A 52 -5.85 -4.93 15.57
N ARG A 53 -7.10 -4.48 15.74
CA ARG A 53 -7.42 -3.05 15.85
C ARG A 53 -6.89 -2.42 17.15
N GLU A 54 -6.80 -3.21 18.23
CA GLU A 54 -6.16 -2.77 19.48
C GLU A 54 -4.62 -2.72 19.36
N LEU A 55 -4.02 -3.70 18.68
CA LEU A 55 -2.57 -3.77 18.49
C LEU A 55 -2.03 -2.81 17.44
N THR A 56 -2.85 -2.44 16.46
CA THR A 56 -2.47 -1.54 15.37
C THR A 56 -3.57 -0.52 15.18
N SER A 57 -3.27 0.71 15.57
CA SER A 57 -4.18 1.84 15.38
C SER A 57 -4.44 2.06 13.89
N PHE A 58 -5.56 2.71 13.57
CA PHE A 58 -5.88 3.05 12.18
C PHE A 58 -4.77 3.89 11.51
N ASP A 59 -4.18 4.83 12.25
CA ASP A 59 -3.13 5.70 11.72
C ASP A 59 -1.85 4.93 11.39
N GLU A 60 -1.45 3.99 12.24
CA GLU A 60 -0.30 3.10 11.98
C GLU A 60 -0.58 2.16 10.80
N PHE A 61 -1.75 1.53 10.77
CA PHE A 61 -2.19 0.67 9.68
C PHE A 61 -2.13 1.42 8.34
N ARG A 62 -2.76 2.59 8.28
CA ARG A 62 -2.74 3.47 7.09
C ARG A 62 -1.32 3.88 6.73
N ALA A 63 -0.49 4.24 7.69
CA ALA A 63 0.89 4.64 7.44
C ALA A 63 1.71 3.49 6.83
N LEU A 64 1.54 2.25 7.28
CA LEU A 64 2.21 1.07 6.73
C LEU A 64 1.89 0.87 5.25
N TYR A 65 0.59 0.90 4.88
CA TYR A 65 0.18 0.78 3.49
C TYR A 65 0.68 1.95 2.63
N LEU A 66 0.55 3.20 3.10
CA LEU A 66 1.02 4.37 2.35
C LEU A 66 2.54 4.38 2.18
N ASN A 67 3.30 3.94 3.18
CA ASN A 67 4.75 3.80 3.07
C ASN A 67 5.13 2.73 2.04
N ALA A 68 4.45 1.58 2.06
CA ALA A 68 4.67 0.53 1.08
C ALA A 68 4.31 0.97 -0.34
N GLN A 69 3.18 1.66 -0.52
CA GLN A 69 2.76 2.23 -1.80
C GLN A 69 3.80 3.22 -2.35
N ARG A 70 4.32 4.11 -1.50
CA ARG A 70 5.39 5.05 -1.90
C ARG A 70 6.67 4.32 -2.30
N ALA A 71 7.11 3.34 -1.51
CA ALA A 71 8.31 2.57 -1.81
C ALA A 71 8.19 1.81 -3.14
N MET A 72 7.04 1.21 -3.40
CA MET A 72 6.81 0.52 -4.68
C MET A 72 6.56 1.47 -5.84
N THR A 73 6.34 2.77 -5.61
CA THR A 73 5.75 3.70 -6.59
C THR A 73 4.45 3.15 -7.19
N LEU A 74 3.60 2.57 -6.33
CA LEU A 74 2.40 1.83 -6.69
C LEU A 74 1.34 2.75 -7.30
N GLU A 75 0.74 2.31 -8.41
CA GLU A 75 -0.35 3.00 -9.09
C GLU A 75 -1.67 2.22 -8.96
N ALA A 76 -1.62 0.89 -9.10
CA ALA A 76 -2.80 0.04 -8.98
C ALA A 76 -2.44 -1.36 -8.48
N ILE A 77 -3.46 -2.07 -8.00
CA ILE A 77 -3.36 -3.50 -7.64
C ILE A 77 -4.51 -4.28 -8.25
N GLU A 78 -4.22 -5.51 -8.62
CA GLU A 78 -5.18 -6.50 -9.06
C GLU A 78 -4.97 -7.78 -8.27
N TYR A 79 -6.05 -8.52 -8.02
CA TYR A 79 -5.93 -9.80 -7.34
C TYR A 79 -6.81 -10.84 -8.01
N ARG A 80 -6.33 -12.08 -7.98
CA ARG A 80 -7.06 -13.25 -8.45
C ARG A 80 -7.20 -14.26 -7.31
N PRO A 81 -8.43 -14.52 -6.83
CA PRO A 81 -8.70 -15.59 -5.87
C PRO A 81 -8.25 -16.94 -6.42
N LEU A 82 -7.70 -17.78 -5.54
CA LEU A 82 -7.28 -19.14 -5.87
C LEU A 82 -8.10 -20.17 -5.11
N SER A 83 -8.06 -20.12 -3.78
CA SER A 83 -8.76 -21.08 -2.93
C SER A 83 -9.09 -20.49 -1.57
N LEU A 84 -10.04 -21.12 -0.87
CA LEU A 84 -10.31 -20.87 0.54
C LEU A 84 -10.18 -22.22 1.25
N THR A 85 -9.23 -22.30 2.18
CA THR A 85 -8.94 -23.53 2.91
C THR A 85 -8.88 -23.25 4.41
N GLY A 86 -9.03 -24.30 5.22
CA GLY A 86 -9.00 -24.21 6.67
C GLY A 86 -10.16 -24.98 7.30
N GLN A 87 -10.23 -24.91 8.62
CA GLN A 87 -11.18 -25.68 9.43
C GLN A 87 -11.67 -24.84 10.61
N ASP A 88 -12.86 -25.18 11.09
CA ASP A 88 -13.51 -24.55 12.24
C ASP A 88 -13.68 -23.03 12.08
N ARG A 89 -12.96 -22.27 12.90
CA ARG A 89 -13.08 -20.80 13.04
C ARG A 89 -11.87 -20.05 12.49
N ILE A 90 -11.01 -20.73 11.73
CA ILE A 90 -9.82 -20.14 11.11
C ILE A 90 -9.72 -20.60 9.66
N LEU A 91 -9.64 -19.65 8.73
CA LEU A 91 -9.54 -19.90 7.30
C LEU A 91 -8.39 -19.11 6.69
N SER A 92 -7.84 -19.61 5.60
CA SER A 92 -6.83 -18.95 4.79
C SER A 92 -7.34 -18.81 3.37
N PHE A 93 -7.47 -17.56 2.93
CA PHE A 93 -7.85 -17.20 1.57
C PHE A 93 -6.58 -17.02 0.74
N GLN A 94 -6.38 -17.91 -0.21
CA GLN A 94 -5.24 -17.89 -1.11
C GLN A 94 -5.55 -17.07 -2.36
N TYR A 95 -4.64 -16.18 -2.74
CA TYR A 95 -4.81 -15.30 -3.89
C TYR A 95 -3.46 -14.92 -4.51
N ALA A 96 -3.47 -14.65 -5.81
CA ALA A 96 -2.37 -13.98 -6.49
C ALA A 96 -2.62 -12.48 -6.50
N MET A 97 -1.60 -11.67 -6.26
CA MET A 97 -1.64 -10.20 -6.33
C MET A 97 -0.70 -9.70 -7.42
N THR A 98 -1.20 -8.83 -8.29
CA THR A 98 -0.41 -8.14 -9.31
C THR A 98 -0.35 -6.67 -8.96
N PHE A 99 0.86 -6.14 -8.87
CA PHE A 99 1.14 -4.75 -8.55
C PHE A 99 1.57 -4.01 -9.82
N HIS A 100 0.92 -2.87 -10.07
CA HIS A 100 1.28 -1.97 -11.15
C HIS A 100 2.05 -0.79 -10.58
N SER A 101 3.33 -0.71 -10.90
CA SER A 101 4.25 0.32 -10.43
C SER A 101 4.69 1.24 -11.55
N ARG A 102 4.77 2.54 -11.24
CA ARG A 102 5.23 3.55 -12.19
C ARG A 102 6.66 3.33 -12.65
N ILE A 103 7.54 2.91 -11.74
CA ILE A 103 8.98 2.74 -12.02
C ILE A 103 9.36 1.27 -12.19
N LEU A 104 8.81 0.39 -11.37
CA LEU A 104 9.18 -1.04 -11.37
C LEU A 104 8.42 -1.84 -12.45
N GLY A 105 7.40 -1.25 -13.08
CA GLY A 105 6.52 -1.95 -14.01
C GLY A 105 5.53 -2.85 -13.29
N GLU A 106 5.06 -3.89 -13.99
CA GLU A 106 4.15 -4.88 -13.43
C GLU A 106 4.94 -6.04 -12.79
N PHE A 107 4.55 -6.44 -11.58
CA PHE A 107 5.07 -7.66 -10.95
C PHE A 107 3.98 -8.39 -10.16
N THR A 108 4.11 -9.70 -10.04
CA THR A 108 3.11 -10.58 -9.42
C THR A 108 3.69 -11.37 -8.26
N ASP A 109 2.91 -11.45 -7.19
CA ASP A 109 3.11 -12.29 -6.01
C ASP A 109 2.00 -13.36 -5.97
N PRO A 110 2.27 -14.60 -6.43
CA PRO A 110 1.23 -15.56 -6.78
C PRO A 110 0.64 -16.34 -5.60
N ASP A 111 1.36 -16.45 -4.48
CA ASP A 111 1.08 -17.42 -3.41
C ASP A 111 0.75 -16.76 -2.07
N ARG A 112 0.01 -15.66 -2.10
CA ARG A 112 -0.36 -14.92 -0.88
C ARG A 112 -1.48 -15.60 -0.14
N LEU A 113 -1.40 -15.53 1.19
CA LEU A 113 -2.41 -16.02 2.12
C LEU A 113 -2.93 -14.87 2.95
N LEU A 114 -4.25 -14.66 2.93
CA LEU A 114 -4.95 -13.76 3.84
C LEU A 114 -5.62 -14.62 4.91
N HIS A 115 -5.27 -14.40 6.17
CA HIS A 115 -5.82 -15.18 7.28
C HIS A 115 -7.12 -14.55 7.80
N LEU A 116 -8.13 -15.39 7.99
CA LEU A 116 -9.43 -15.02 8.53
C LEU A 116 -9.71 -15.80 9.82
N ALA A 117 -10.31 -15.14 10.78
CA ALA A 117 -10.78 -15.74 12.02
C ALA A 117 -12.22 -15.33 12.30
N PHE A 118 -13.02 -16.27 12.79
CA PHE A 118 -14.36 -15.95 13.27
C PHE A 118 -14.26 -15.20 14.60
N ASP A 119 -14.81 -13.98 14.66
CA ASP A 119 -14.78 -13.13 15.84
C ASP A 119 -16.10 -13.30 16.63
N PRO A 120 -16.08 -13.97 17.80
CA PRO A 120 -17.30 -14.20 18.59
C PRO A 120 -17.95 -12.92 19.13
N GLN A 121 -17.20 -11.81 19.23
CA GLN A 121 -17.76 -10.54 19.71
C GLN A 121 -18.56 -9.83 18.61
N ALA A 122 -18.16 -10.01 17.35
CA ALA A 122 -18.86 -9.46 16.19
C ALA A 122 -19.88 -10.45 15.59
N ASP A 123 -19.84 -11.72 16.01
CA ASP A 123 -20.57 -12.85 15.41
C ASP A 123 -20.38 -12.91 13.88
N ASP A 124 -19.16 -12.60 13.41
CA ASP A 124 -18.84 -12.46 12.00
C ASP A 124 -17.37 -12.83 11.71
N TRP A 125 -17.06 -13.11 10.44
CA TRP A 125 -15.68 -13.34 10.02
C TRP A 125 -14.91 -12.02 9.95
N ARG A 126 -13.63 -12.06 10.36
CA ARG A 126 -12.72 -10.90 10.36
C ARG A 126 -11.34 -11.29 9.87
N ILE A 127 -10.56 -10.31 9.45
CA ILE A 127 -9.19 -10.50 8.97
C ILE A 127 -8.21 -10.53 10.15
N ALA A 128 -7.48 -11.64 10.28
CA ALA A 128 -6.37 -11.82 11.21
C ALA A 128 -5.09 -11.20 10.61
N TRP A 129 -5.15 -9.89 10.37
CA TRP A 129 -4.08 -9.08 9.78
C TRP A 129 -2.79 -8.96 10.61
N SER A 130 -1.69 -8.84 9.90
CA SER A 130 -0.37 -8.44 10.38
C SER A 130 0.35 -7.64 9.27
N PRO A 131 1.48 -6.96 9.57
CA PRO A 131 2.30 -6.35 8.53
C PRO A 131 2.74 -7.32 7.42
N ALA A 132 2.78 -8.64 7.70
CA ALA A 132 3.08 -9.67 6.70
C ALA A 132 2.08 -9.70 5.53
N ASP A 133 0.85 -9.22 5.74
CA ASP A 133 -0.19 -9.13 4.70
C ASP A 133 0.10 -8.03 3.65
N ILE A 134 1.10 -7.17 3.89
CA ILE A 134 1.66 -6.26 2.87
C ILE A 134 2.77 -6.98 2.10
N PHE A 135 3.79 -7.48 2.81
CA PHE A 135 4.79 -8.43 2.31
C PHE A 135 5.26 -9.30 3.46
N ALA A 136 5.52 -10.58 3.19
CA ALA A 136 5.78 -11.59 4.21
C ALA A 136 6.87 -11.18 5.22
N GLU A 137 7.96 -10.58 4.73
CA GLU A 137 9.11 -10.16 5.52
C GLU A 137 8.78 -9.03 6.51
N MET A 138 7.77 -8.21 6.22
CA MET A 138 7.35 -7.12 7.11
C MET A 138 6.78 -7.64 8.42
N GLY A 139 6.26 -8.88 8.46
CA GLY A 139 5.84 -9.53 9.71
C GLY A 139 6.97 -9.70 10.73
N GLN A 140 8.22 -9.67 10.28
CA GLN A 140 9.42 -9.78 11.12
C GLN A 140 10.09 -8.41 11.36
N GLY A 141 9.44 -7.31 10.99
CA GLY A 141 9.98 -5.95 11.12
C GLY A 141 10.81 -5.47 9.94
N ALA A 142 10.79 -6.18 8.81
CA ALA A 142 11.38 -5.67 7.58
C ALA A 142 10.64 -4.41 7.07
N ARG A 143 11.33 -3.63 6.25
CA ARG A 143 10.82 -2.39 5.67
C ARG A 143 11.19 -2.34 4.19
N LEU A 144 10.25 -1.88 3.39
CA LEU A 144 10.46 -1.68 1.96
C LEU A 144 11.25 -0.40 1.73
N ILE A 145 12.30 -0.51 0.92
CA ILE A 145 13.07 0.62 0.43
C ILE A 145 13.10 0.57 -1.09
N PHE A 146 13.09 1.74 -1.71
CA PHE A 146 13.27 1.89 -3.14
C PHE A 146 14.67 2.42 -3.39
N GLU A 147 15.48 1.66 -4.13
CA GLU A 147 16.80 2.07 -4.55
C GLU A 147 16.82 2.25 -6.07
N GLU A 148 17.08 3.47 -6.51
CA GLU A 148 17.22 3.80 -7.93
C GLU A 148 18.71 3.95 -8.27
N GLN A 149 19.12 3.26 -9.32
CA GLN A 149 20.44 3.46 -9.91
C GLN A 149 20.29 4.18 -11.25
N ILE A 150 20.48 5.50 -11.24
CA ILE A 150 20.45 6.31 -12.46
C ILE A 150 21.80 6.15 -13.17
N PRO A 151 21.84 5.54 -14.37
CA PRO A 151 23.08 5.40 -15.10
C PRO A 151 23.58 6.77 -15.57
N SER A 152 24.90 6.87 -15.71
CA SER A 152 25.54 8.01 -16.35
C SER A 152 25.05 8.20 -17.79
N ARG A 153 24.78 9.44 -18.19
CA ARG A 153 24.40 9.76 -19.57
C ARG A 153 25.60 9.56 -20.49
N ALA A 154 25.39 8.89 -21.61
CA ALA A 154 26.44 8.70 -22.62
C ALA A 154 26.87 10.02 -23.27
N ASN A 155 28.16 10.09 -23.64
CA ASN A 155 28.70 11.21 -24.39
C ASN A 155 28.24 11.15 -25.86
N ILE A 156 28.07 12.33 -26.47
CA ILE A 156 27.81 12.49 -27.91
C ILE A 156 29.11 12.94 -28.57
N TYR A 157 29.51 12.26 -29.65
CA TYR A 157 30.75 12.54 -30.39
C TYR A 157 30.45 13.01 -31.82
N ASP A 158 31.32 13.84 -32.38
CA ASP A 158 31.31 14.13 -33.82
C ASP A 158 31.95 12.99 -34.64
N ARG A 159 31.96 13.14 -35.97
CA ARG A 159 32.54 12.14 -36.90
C ARG A 159 34.05 11.89 -36.72
N HIS A 160 34.74 12.76 -35.98
CA HIS A 160 36.17 12.68 -35.69
C HIS A 160 36.45 12.20 -34.25
N GLY A 161 35.42 11.80 -33.50
CA GLY A 161 35.55 11.33 -32.12
C GLY A 161 35.70 12.45 -31.10
N LYS A 162 35.43 13.71 -31.46
CA LYS A 162 35.46 14.83 -30.52
C LYS A 162 34.15 14.89 -29.73
N ILE A 163 34.23 15.05 -28.42
CA ILE A 163 33.06 15.23 -27.55
C ILE A 163 32.32 16.51 -27.94
N LEU A 164 31.04 16.37 -28.26
CA LEU A 164 30.09 17.47 -28.46
C LEU A 164 29.23 17.71 -27.21
N ALA A 165 28.91 16.63 -26.48
CA ALA A 165 28.20 16.72 -25.21
C ALA A 165 28.69 15.60 -24.28
N ASP A 166 28.99 15.94 -23.03
CA ASP A 166 29.26 14.99 -21.96
C ASP A 166 28.42 15.32 -20.73
N GLN A 167 28.36 14.36 -19.79
CA GLN A 167 27.67 14.56 -18.51
C GLN A 167 28.51 15.29 -17.46
N ASN A 168 29.80 15.52 -17.72
CA ASN A 168 30.75 16.06 -16.75
C ASN A 168 30.76 17.59 -16.72
N GLY A 169 29.80 18.22 -17.41
CA GLY A 169 29.56 19.65 -17.34
C GLY A 169 29.38 20.11 -15.89
N ARG A 170 30.20 21.08 -15.47
CA ARG A 170 30.08 21.69 -14.15
C ARG A 170 29.01 22.78 -14.18
N VAL A 171 27.91 22.56 -13.46
CA VAL A 171 26.89 23.59 -13.25
C VAL A 171 27.08 24.21 -11.87
N VAL A 172 27.11 25.54 -11.79
CA VAL A 172 27.08 26.27 -10.51
C VAL A 172 25.63 26.68 -10.26
N ARG A 173 25.02 26.10 -9.22
CA ARG A 173 23.68 26.47 -8.79
C ARG A 173 23.78 27.46 -7.63
N VAL A 174 23.19 28.64 -7.80
CA VAL A 174 23.08 29.66 -6.76
C VAL A 174 21.72 29.51 -6.07
N LEU A 175 21.72 29.42 -4.74
CA LEU A 175 20.53 29.31 -3.92
C LEU A 175 20.48 30.50 -2.96
N VAL A 176 19.30 31.08 -2.75
CA VAL A 176 19.09 32.19 -1.83
C VAL A 176 18.20 31.72 -0.68
N ASP A 177 18.70 31.80 0.55
CA ASP A 177 17.86 31.63 1.74
C ASP A 177 17.28 32.99 2.15
N ASN A 178 16.01 33.22 1.80
CA ASN A 178 15.32 34.48 2.05
C ASN A 178 15.33 34.89 3.54
N ARG A 179 15.46 33.96 4.49
CA ARG A 179 15.52 34.29 5.93
C ARG A 179 16.84 34.93 6.35
N ARG A 180 17.88 34.80 5.53
CA ARG A 180 19.24 35.29 5.80
C ARG A 180 19.63 36.48 4.93
N VAL A 181 18.69 37.05 4.19
CA VAL A 181 18.91 38.21 3.33
C VAL A 181 18.34 39.46 4.02
N PRO A 182 19.18 40.34 4.60
CA PRO A 182 18.70 41.50 5.34
C PRO A 182 18.01 42.54 4.45
N ASN A 183 18.45 42.65 3.19
CA ASN A 183 17.85 43.53 2.19
C ASN A 183 17.62 42.75 0.88
N ARG A 184 16.38 42.30 0.72
CA ARG A 184 15.97 41.45 -0.40
C ARG A 184 16.06 42.19 -1.74
N GLU A 185 15.66 43.45 -1.77
CA GLU A 185 15.67 44.28 -2.99
C GLU A 185 17.11 44.53 -3.49
N ALA A 186 18.04 44.84 -2.58
CA ALA A 186 19.45 44.99 -2.91
C ALA A 186 20.07 43.66 -3.39
N CYS A 187 19.74 42.55 -2.74
CA CYS A 187 20.19 41.22 -3.14
C CYS A 187 19.70 40.85 -4.55
N PHE A 188 18.42 41.06 -4.85
CA PHE A 188 17.84 40.73 -6.15
C PHE A 188 18.39 41.61 -7.26
N ARG A 189 18.66 42.90 -7.00
CA ARG A 189 19.38 43.76 -7.95
C ARG A 189 20.78 43.23 -8.25
N ALA A 190 21.53 42.80 -7.23
CA ALA A 190 22.86 42.23 -7.42
C ALA A 190 22.82 40.91 -8.22
N LEU A 191 21.85 40.03 -7.95
CA LEU A 191 21.65 38.79 -8.70
C LEU A 191 21.22 39.05 -10.14
N SER A 192 20.34 40.03 -10.37
CA SER A 192 19.93 40.45 -11.71
C SER A 192 21.13 40.87 -12.56
N GLN A 193 22.02 41.71 -11.99
CA GLN A 193 23.24 42.13 -12.65
C GLN A 193 24.22 40.96 -12.90
N ALA A 194 24.44 40.10 -11.90
CA ALA A 194 25.40 39.01 -11.99
C ALA A 194 24.95 37.87 -12.93
N LEU A 195 23.63 37.61 -13.00
CA LEU A 195 23.07 36.47 -13.73
C LEU A 195 22.42 36.88 -15.06
N GLY A 196 22.36 38.17 -15.38
CA GLY A 196 21.73 38.68 -16.60
C GLY A 196 20.24 38.37 -16.69
N ARG A 197 19.55 38.32 -15.55
CA ARG A 197 18.09 38.06 -15.47
C ARG A 197 17.37 39.33 -14.99
N SER A 198 16.10 39.48 -15.31
CA SER A 198 15.31 40.58 -14.79
C SER A 198 15.12 40.45 -13.27
N VAL A 199 14.82 41.55 -12.58
CA VAL A 199 14.60 41.50 -11.13
C VAL A 199 13.32 40.72 -10.82
N GLU A 200 12.31 40.84 -11.68
CA GLU A 200 11.02 40.16 -11.59
C GLU A 200 11.18 38.63 -11.54
N TYR A 201 12.16 38.09 -12.28
CA TYR A 201 12.49 36.67 -12.27
C TYR A 201 12.79 36.13 -10.86
N PHE A 202 13.30 36.97 -9.96
CA PHE A 202 13.62 36.59 -8.57
C PHE A 202 12.53 36.93 -7.56
N VAL A 203 11.54 37.73 -7.95
CA VAL A 203 10.41 38.10 -7.09
C VAL A 203 9.41 36.96 -6.98
N ASP A 204 9.24 36.18 -8.05
CA ASP A 204 8.32 35.04 -8.14
C ASP A 204 8.86 33.72 -7.55
N LEU A 205 10.06 33.76 -6.95
CA LEU A 205 10.73 32.64 -6.26
C LEU A 205 10.58 32.72 -4.73
#